data_AF-A0A7S0SQM9-F1
#
_entry.id   AF-A0A7S0SQM9-F1
#
_cell.length_a   1.000
_cell.length_b   1.000
_cell.length_c   1.000
_cell.angle_alpha   90.00
_cell.angle_beta   90.00
_cell.angle_gamma   90.00
#
_symmetry.space_group_name_H-M   'P 1'
#
loop_
_entity.id
_entity.type
_entity.pdbx_description
1 polymer ?
#
loop_
_entity_poly.entity_id
_entity_poly.type
_entity_poly.pdbx_seq_one_letter_code
_entity_poly.pdbx_strand_id
1 'polypeptide(L)'
;WQEGIVHRLGHFKLDLGSKLMDLNMDAGSSSSSAGHVKLHYNSELVSLLREVRQLSALGFTVRRDIATEAETARKFYRHGMVLRQVANFYNNIASEMIPCQKPMMLEDAVRFEKVLTNPKDGLGKVITWNNPSALEKYISTLQGVASTLTDKNRRLRKWHRTLADKVSALFAMDLVRQKEAWKR
;
A
#
# COMPACT_ATOMS: atom_id res chain seq x y z
N TRP A 1 38.36 -0.99 -1.30
CA TRP A 1 37.37 -0.85 -0.20
C TRP A 1 36.56 0.44 -0.24
N GLN A 2 37.13 1.61 -0.56
CA GLN A 2 36.37 2.88 -0.66
C GLN A 2 35.60 3.05 -1.98
N GLU A 3 36.13 2.61 -3.14
CA GLU A 3 35.49 2.82 -4.44
C GLU A 3 34.15 2.07 -4.62
N GLY A 4 34.03 0.86 -4.07
CA GLY A 4 32.77 0.09 -4.13
C GLY A 4 31.64 0.69 -3.30
N ILE A 5 31.95 1.41 -2.22
CA ILE A 5 30.95 2.12 -1.39
C ILE A 5 30.48 3.37 -2.11
N VAL A 6 31.39 4.11 -2.77
CA VAL A 6 31.05 5.31 -3.54
C VAL A 6 30.18 4.97 -4.76
N HIS A 7 30.47 3.87 -5.46
CA HIS A 7 29.64 3.40 -6.57
C HIS A 7 28.23 2.96 -6.13
N ARG A 8 28.11 2.28 -4.97
CA ARG A 8 26.80 2.00 -4.35
C ARG A 8 26.06 3.29 -3.97
N LEU A 9 26.75 4.25 -3.36
CA LEU A 9 26.19 5.55 -2.98
C LEU A 9 25.70 6.38 -4.18
N GLY A 10 26.33 6.26 -5.36
CA GLY A 10 25.85 6.89 -6.60
C GLY A 10 24.46 6.39 -7.03
N HIS A 11 24.18 5.10 -6.80
CA HIS A 11 22.88 4.47 -7.04
C HIS A 11 21.84 4.75 -5.92
N PHE A 12 22.32 5.24 -4.76
CA PHE A 12 21.49 5.65 -3.62
C PHE A 12 20.92 7.06 -3.73
N LYS A 13 21.35 7.84 -4.72
CA LYS A 13 20.83 9.19 -4.93
C LYS A 13 19.31 9.09 -5.05
N LEU A 14 18.62 9.41 -3.95
CA LEU A 14 17.17 9.51 -3.90
C LEU A 14 16.84 10.52 -4.99
N ASP A 15 16.27 10.06 -6.10
CA ASP A 15 15.85 10.95 -7.16
C ASP A 15 14.62 11.69 -6.62
N LEU A 16 14.87 12.70 -5.78
CA LEU A 16 13.89 13.44 -4.97
C LEU A 16 12.93 14.26 -5.85
N GLY A 17 13.22 14.36 -7.15
CA GLY A 17 12.35 14.92 -8.19
C GLY A 17 11.58 13.89 -9.02
N SER A 18 11.81 12.58 -8.80
CA SER A 18 11.13 11.50 -9.53
C SER A 18 9.78 11.13 -8.90
N LYS A 19 8.95 10.47 -9.70
CA LYS A 19 7.58 10.08 -9.36
C LYS A 19 7.58 9.01 -8.25
N LEU A 20 6.72 9.19 -7.23
CA LEU A 20 6.68 8.34 -6.02
C LEU A 20 6.33 6.87 -6.32
N MET A 21 5.36 6.67 -7.20
CA MET A 21 4.79 5.37 -7.58
C MET A 21 4.47 5.38 -9.07
N ASP A 22 4.67 4.25 -9.74
CA ASP A 22 4.17 4.01 -11.08
C ASP A 22 3.18 2.85 -11.10
N LEU A 23 2.10 3.05 -11.86
CA LEU A 23 1.16 2.00 -12.23
C LEU A 23 1.61 1.43 -13.57
N ASN A 24 2.19 0.23 -13.53
CA ASN A 24 2.41 -0.53 -14.76
C ASN A 24 1.10 -1.23 -15.12
N MET A 25 0.40 -0.73 -16.14
CA MET A 25 -0.57 -1.56 -16.86
C MET A 25 0.22 -2.51 -17.74
N ASP A 26 0.30 -3.79 -17.35
CA ASP A 26 0.91 -4.81 -18.19
C ASP A 26 -0.04 -5.07 -19.38
N ALA A 27 0.33 -4.58 -20.56
CA ALA A 27 -0.52 -4.56 -21.75
C ALA A 27 -0.60 -5.92 -22.48
N GLY A 28 -0.23 -7.03 -21.82
CA GLY A 28 0.08 -8.28 -22.49
C GLY A 28 -0.31 -9.55 -21.76
N SER A 29 -1.54 -9.67 -21.23
CA SER A 29 -2.10 -11.01 -20.96
C SER A 29 -3.61 -10.95 -20.70
N SER A 30 -4.34 -11.71 -21.50
CA SER A 30 -5.79 -11.86 -21.51
C SER A 30 -6.32 -12.54 -20.25
N SER A 31 -6.49 -11.78 -19.16
CA SER A 31 -7.49 -11.99 -18.10
C SER A 31 -7.29 -10.94 -17.00
N SER A 32 -8.14 -9.91 -16.96
CA SER A 32 -8.27 -8.95 -15.85
C SER A 32 -6.96 -8.30 -15.37
N SER A 33 -6.32 -7.52 -16.24
CA SER A 33 -5.10 -6.76 -15.96
C SER A 33 -5.36 -5.60 -14.97
N ALA A 34 -5.41 -5.89 -13.67
CA ALA A 34 -5.21 -4.86 -12.66
C ALA A 34 -3.77 -4.34 -12.80
N GLY A 35 -3.60 -3.02 -12.91
CA GLY A 35 -2.27 -2.41 -12.95
C GLY A 35 -1.46 -2.82 -11.73
N HIS A 36 -0.15 -2.99 -11.87
CA HIS A 36 0.74 -3.27 -10.75
C HIS A 36 1.36 -1.96 -10.24
N VAL A 37 1.19 -1.65 -8.97
CA VAL A 37 1.80 -0.47 -8.36
C VAL A 37 3.21 -0.81 -7.93
N LYS A 38 4.19 -0.17 -8.57
CA LYS A 38 5.59 -0.25 -8.18
C LYS A 38 6.01 1.05 -7.50
N LEU A 39 6.67 0.89 -6.36
CA LEU A 39 7.27 1.98 -5.63
C LEU A 39 8.70 2.20 -6.03
N HIS A 40 9.03 3.46 -6.31
CA HIS A 40 10.40 3.90 -6.46
C HIS A 40 10.98 4.21 -5.08
N TYR A 41 11.22 3.15 -4.31
CA TYR A 41 11.85 3.21 -3.00
C TYR A 41 12.90 2.09 -2.89
N ASN A 42 14.18 2.48 -2.77
CA ASN A 42 15.27 1.53 -2.67
C ASN A 42 15.22 0.79 -1.31
N SER A 43 15.02 -0.53 -1.33
CA SER A 43 15.07 -1.39 -0.13
C SER A 43 16.43 -1.37 0.57
N GLU A 44 17.51 -1.03 -0.13
CA GLU A 44 18.85 -0.93 0.45
C GLU A 44 18.98 0.28 1.40
N LEU A 45 18.05 1.24 1.35
CA LEU A 45 18.00 2.34 2.33
C LEU A 45 17.83 1.82 3.76
N VAL A 46 17.10 0.72 3.91
CA VAL A 46 16.89 0.06 5.20
C VAL A 46 18.19 -0.60 5.69
N SER A 47 18.96 -1.19 4.77
CA SER A 47 20.28 -1.77 5.09
C SER A 47 21.25 -0.68 5.49
N LEU A 48 21.33 0.41 4.73
CA LEU A 48 22.20 1.55 5.03
C LEU A 48 21.90 2.15 6.41
N LEU A 49 20.62 2.38 6.73
CA LEU A 49 20.22 2.90 8.04
C LEU A 49 20.59 1.94 9.19
N ARG A 50 20.47 0.63 8.95
CA ARG A 50 20.84 -0.40 9.93
C ARG A 50 22.35 -0.46 10.13
N GLU A 51 23.13 -0.43 9.05
CA GLU A 51 24.58 -0.47 9.05
C GLU A 51 25.17 0.77 9.74
N VAL A 52 24.67 1.97 9.41
CA VAL A 52 25.09 3.22 10.07
C VAL A 52 24.81 3.17 11.57
N ARG A 53 23.64 2.64 11.98
CA ARG A 53 23.31 2.47 13.40
C ARG A 53 24.24 1.47 14.10
N GLN A 54 24.55 0.35 13.44
CA GLN A 54 25.44 -0.68 13.98
C GLN A 54 26.87 -0.16 14.15
N LEU A 55 27.41 0.53 13.13
CA LEU A 55 28.73 1.13 13.17
C LEU A 55 28.87 2.15 14.30
N SER A 56 27.88 3.04 14.45
CA SER A 56 27.86 4.01 15.55
C SER A 56 27.76 3.34 16.93
N ALA A 57 26.99 2.25 17.06
CA ALA A 57 26.87 1.51 18.33
C ALA A 57 28.16 0.78 18.73
N LEU A 58 28.97 0.40 17.75
CA LEU A 58 30.29 -0.22 17.96
C LEU A 58 31.40 0.81 18.24
N GLY A 59 31.08 2.11 18.26
CA GLY A 59 32.04 3.18 18.51
C GLY A 59 32.83 3.65 17.27
N PHE A 60 32.48 3.19 16.07
CA PHE A 60 33.10 3.66 14.85
C PHE A 60 32.58 5.05 14.46
N THR A 61 33.50 5.94 14.09
CA THR A 61 33.16 7.28 13.59
C THR A 61 32.68 7.20 12.14
N VAL A 62 31.36 7.33 11.93
CA VAL A 62 30.78 7.44 10.59
C VAL A 62 31.14 8.80 10.00
N ARG A 63 31.58 8.84 8.74
CA ARG A 63 31.89 10.11 8.05
C ARG A 63 30.66 11.02 8.02
N ARG A 64 30.90 12.33 8.17
CA ARG A 64 29.84 13.35 8.29
C ARG A 64 28.87 13.37 7.11
N ASP A 65 29.36 13.14 5.89
CA ASP A 65 28.54 13.08 4.68
C ASP A 65 27.56 11.90 4.69
N ILE A 66 28.02 10.71 5.09
CA ILE A 66 27.16 9.53 5.24
C ILE A 66 26.17 9.73 6.39
N ALA A 67 26.60 10.35 7.49
CA ALA A 67 25.72 10.63 8.63
C ALA A 67 24.59 11.61 8.27
N THR A 68 24.88 12.68 7.50
CA THR A 68 23.86 13.62 7.03
C THR A 68 22.87 12.99 6.05
N GLU A 69 23.36 12.12 5.16
CA GLU A 69 22.51 11.40 4.22
C GLU A 69 21.63 10.37 4.95
N ALA A 70 22.19 9.66 5.93
CA ALA A 70 21.46 8.70 6.75
C ALA A 70 20.34 9.36 7.58
N GLU A 71 20.58 10.54 8.16
CA GLU A 71 19.53 11.26 8.90
C GLU A 71 18.41 11.76 7.96
N THR A 72 18.75 12.16 6.75
CA THR A 72 17.79 12.54 5.71
C THR A 72 16.96 11.32 5.27
N ALA A 73 17.62 10.20 4.97
CA ALA A 73 16.99 8.93 4.65
C ALA A 73 16.05 8.43 5.75
N ARG A 74 16.41 8.62 7.02
CA ARG A 74 15.61 8.22 8.18
C ARG A 74 14.27 8.93 8.24
N LYS A 75 14.21 10.21 7.88
CA LYS A 75 12.95 10.97 7.80
C LYS A 75 12.00 10.39 6.74
N PHE A 76 12.54 9.99 5.61
CA PHE A 76 11.75 9.42 4.51
C PHE A 76 11.41 7.94 4.68
N TYR A 77 12.17 7.20 5.49
CA TYR A 77 11.94 5.78 5.75
C TYR A 77 10.52 5.48 6.25
N ARG A 78 10.01 6.27 7.21
CA ARG A 78 8.64 6.09 7.73
C ARG A 78 7.61 6.21 6.61
N HIS A 79 7.75 7.22 5.78
CA HIS A 79 6.84 7.50 4.66
C HIS A 79 6.94 6.41 3.57
N GLY A 80 8.16 5.99 3.21
CA GLY A 80 8.40 4.93 2.23
C GLY A 80 7.83 3.57 2.66
N MET A 81 7.93 3.23 3.95
CA MET A 81 7.35 1.99 4.48
C MET A 81 5.82 1.98 4.39
N VAL A 82 5.17 3.10 4.72
CA VAL A 82 3.71 3.21 4.61
C VAL A 82 3.25 3.12 3.16
N LEU A 83 3.94 3.84 2.27
CA LEU A 83 3.66 3.77 0.83
C LEU A 83 3.81 2.32 0.31
N ARG A 84 4.83 1.58 0.76
CA ARG A 84 5.00 0.13 0.47
C ARG A 84 3.84 -0.71 0.93
N GLN A 85 3.36 -0.50 2.14
CA GLN A 85 2.19 -1.22 2.64
C GLN A 85 0.96 -0.95 1.76
N VAL A 86 0.77 0.29 1.32
CA VAL A 86 -0.37 0.66 0.47
C VAL A 86 -0.24 0.08 -0.95
N ALA A 87 0.95 0.07 -1.54
CA ALA A 87 1.16 -0.55 -2.84
C ALA A 87 0.87 -2.06 -2.78
N ASN A 88 1.37 -2.75 -1.75
CA ASN A 88 1.07 -4.16 -1.52
C ASN A 88 -0.43 -4.40 -1.32
N PHE A 89 -1.12 -3.52 -0.59
CA PHE A 89 -2.56 -3.57 -0.44
C PHE A 89 -3.28 -3.49 -1.79
N TYR A 90 -2.95 -2.52 -2.65
CA TYR A 90 -3.58 -2.40 -3.98
C TYR A 90 -3.35 -3.65 -4.83
N ASN A 91 -2.12 -4.17 -4.81
CA ASN A 91 -1.77 -5.36 -5.59
C ASN A 91 -2.49 -6.64 -5.11
N ASN A 92 -2.89 -6.71 -3.83
CA ASN A 92 -3.52 -7.91 -3.26
C ASN A 92 -5.03 -7.79 -2.98
N ILE A 93 -5.58 -6.58 -2.83
CA ILE A 93 -6.96 -6.42 -2.36
C ILE A 93 -7.98 -7.09 -3.29
N ALA A 94 -7.75 -7.10 -4.60
CA ALA A 94 -8.65 -7.74 -5.57
C ALA A 94 -8.72 -9.27 -5.42
N SER A 95 -7.66 -9.91 -4.91
CA SER A 95 -7.64 -11.35 -4.58
C SER A 95 -8.35 -11.62 -3.25
N GLU A 96 -8.31 -10.65 -2.33
CA GLU A 96 -9.03 -10.68 -1.05
C GLU A 96 -10.52 -10.30 -1.17
N MET A 97 -11.08 -10.14 -2.36
CA MET A 97 -12.50 -9.83 -2.54
C MET A 97 -13.28 -11.06 -3.01
N ILE A 98 -14.47 -11.30 -2.43
CA ILE A 98 -15.37 -12.35 -2.91
C ILE A 98 -15.87 -11.96 -4.32
N PRO A 99 -15.79 -12.85 -5.33
CA PRO A 99 -16.10 -12.50 -6.72
C PRO A 99 -17.46 -11.83 -6.93
N CYS A 100 -18.53 -12.36 -6.32
CA CYS A 100 -19.87 -11.79 -6.44
C CYS A 100 -20.05 -10.43 -5.73
N GLN A 101 -19.12 -10.04 -4.85
CA GLN A 101 -19.15 -8.79 -4.11
C GLN A 101 -18.23 -7.71 -4.70
N LYS A 102 -17.37 -8.06 -5.67
CA LYS A 102 -16.47 -7.11 -6.35
C LYS A 102 -17.22 -5.89 -6.92
N PRO A 103 -18.37 -6.01 -7.59
CA PRO A 103 -19.12 -4.85 -8.09
C PRO A 103 -19.52 -3.86 -6.98
N MET A 104 -19.81 -4.35 -5.77
CA MET A 104 -20.24 -3.52 -4.64
C MET A 104 -19.10 -2.64 -4.09
N MET A 105 -17.84 -2.96 -4.41
CA MET A 105 -16.65 -2.20 -3.99
C MET A 105 -16.06 -1.34 -5.11
N LEU A 106 -16.66 -1.35 -6.30
CA LEU A 106 -16.12 -0.67 -7.48
C LEU A 106 -15.93 0.83 -7.26
N GLU A 107 -16.90 1.51 -6.66
CA GLU A 107 -16.82 2.95 -6.40
C GLU A 107 -15.62 3.31 -5.51
N ASP A 108 -15.42 2.55 -4.43
CA ASP A 108 -14.32 2.76 -3.48
C ASP A 108 -12.96 2.41 -4.11
N ALA A 109 -12.91 1.37 -4.95
CA ALA A 109 -11.72 0.99 -5.70
C ALA A 109 -11.32 2.07 -6.72
N VAL A 110 -12.28 2.63 -7.47
CA VAL A 110 -12.05 3.76 -8.39
C VAL A 110 -11.59 5.00 -7.63
N ARG A 111 -12.18 5.28 -6.46
CA ARG A 111 -11.75 6.39 -5.60
C ARG A 111 -10.31 6.21 -5.13
N PHE A 112 -9.94 5.00 -4.73
CA PHE A 112 -8.58 4.65 -4.36
C PHE A 112 -7.60 4.86 -5.51
N GLU A 113 -7.93 4.35 -6.71
CA GLU A 113 -7.10 4.49 -7.90
C GLU A 113 -6.91 5.95 -8.33
N LYS A 114 -7.94 6.80 -8.18
CA LYS A 114 -7.83 8.25 -8.44
C LYS A 114 -6.82 8.94 -7.52
N VAL A 115 -6.80 8.59 -6.23
CA VAL A 115 -5.82 9.14 -5.28
C VAL A 115 -4.41 8.60 -5.58
N LEU A 116 -4.32 7.33 -5.98
CA LEU A 116 -3.06 6.67 -6.30
C LEU A 116 -2.41 7.22 -7.59
N THR A 117 -3.19 7.43 -8.65
CA THR A 117 -2.73 7.91 -9.97
C THR A 117 -2.38 9.40 -10.00
N ASN A 118 -2.98 10.19 -9.12
CA ASN A 118 -2.85 11.65 -9.14
C ASN A 118 -2.35 12.18 -7.78
N PRO A 119 -1.08 11.93 -7.41
CA PRO A 119 -0.46 12.49 -6.22
C PRO A 119 -0.21 13.99 -6.42
N LYS A 120 -1.27 14.78 -6.29
CA LYS A 120 -1.25 16.25 -6.34
C LYS A 120 -1.55 16.81 -4.96
N ASP A 121 -0.80 17.82 -4.56
CA ASP A 121 -1.12 18.63 -3.38
C ASP A 121 -2.40 19.44 -3.63
N GLY A 122 -2.99 20.03 -2.59
CA GLY A 122 -4.17 20.91 -2.69
C GLY A 122 -3.98 22.13 -3.60
N LEU A 123 -2.74 22.39 -4.04
CA LEU A 123 -2.35 23.42 -5.01
C LEU A 123 -2.05 22.87 -6.41
N GLY A 124 -2.32 21.59 -6.68
CA GLY A 124 -2.13 20.95 -7.99
C GLY A 124 -0.70 20.54 -8.35
N LYS A 125 0.28 20.80 -7.48
CA LYS A 125 1.68 20.40 -7.68
C LYS A 125 1.89 18.91 -7.40
N VAL A 126 2.75 18.26 -8.20
CA VAL A 126 3.15 16.86 -8.00
C VAL A 126 3.85 16.74 -6.65
N ILE A 127 3.42 15.77 -5.85
CA ILE A 127 4.00 15.52 -4.53
C ILE A 127 5.34 14.83 -4.70
N THR A 128 6.39 15.54 -4.33
CA THR A 128 7.78 15.08 -4.36
C THR A 128 8.26 14.75 -2.96
N TRP A 129 9.30 13.92 -2.87
CA TRP A 129 9.93 13.56 -1.60
C TRP A 129 10.47 14.77 -0.83
N ASN A 130 10.79 15.88 -1.51
CA ASN A 130 11.33 17.09 -0.89
C ASN A 130 10.32 17.90 -0.04
N ASN A 131 9.00 17.60 -0.09
CA ASN A 131 7.99 18.30 0.69
C ASN A 131 7.31 17.34 1.70
N PRO A 132 7.87 17.19 2.92
CA PRO A 132 7.38 16.22 3.90
C PRO A 132 5.95 16.50 4.37
N SER A 133 5.52 17.76 4.43
CA SER A 133 4.16 18.12 4.85
C SER A 133 3.09 17.71 3.83
N ALA A 134 3.35 17.97 2.54
CA ALA A 134 2.46 17.53 1.47
C ALA A 134 2.43 15.99 1.35
N LEU A 135 3.60 15.36 1.51
CA LEU A 135 3.73 13.89 1.49
C LEU A 135 2.93 13.23 2.62
N GLU A 136 2.99 13.78 3.84
CA GLU A 136 2.24 13.24 4.99
C GLU A 136 0.72 13.37 4.79
N LYS A 137 0.23 14.51 4.28
CA LYS A 137 -1.20 14.69 3.95
C LYS A 137 -1.67 13.72 2.88
N TYR A 138 -0.85 13.50 1.85
CA TYR A 138 -1.16 12.53 0.80
C TYR A 138 -1.21 11.11 1.33
N ILE A 139 -0.22 10.70 2.12
CA ILE A 139 -0.19 9.39 2.77
C ILE A 139 -1.44 9.20 3.64
N SER A 140 -1.80 10.21 4.44
CA SER A 140 -3.01 10.15 5.28
C SER A 140 -4.28 9.96 4.45
N THR A 141 -4.41 10.70 3.34
CA THR A 141 -5.56 10.56 2.43
C THR A 141 -5.61 9.17 1.81
N LEU A 142 -4.46 8.69 1.31
CA LEU A 142 -4.33 7.39 0.66
C LEU A 142 -4.64 6.23 1.64
N GLN A 143 -4.14 6.31 2.87
CA GLN A 143 -4.46 5.36 3.94
C GLN A 143 -5.94 5.40 4.31
N GLY A 144 -6.56 6.59 4.35
CA GLY A 144 -7.98 6.74 4.65
C GLY A 144 -8.88 6.03 3.63
N VAL A 145 -8.59 6.20 2.34
CA VAL A 145 -9.33 5.51 1.27
C VAL A 145 -9.07 4.00 1.30
N ALA A 146 -7.83 3.56 1.56
CA ALA A 146 -7.51 2.13 1.74
C ALA A 146 -8.26 1.50 2.92
N SER A 147 -8.34 2.20 4.05
CA SER A 147 -9.08 1.75 5.24
C SER A 147 -10.57 1.62 4.94
N THR A 148 -11.15 2.59 4.24
CA THR A 148 -12.56 2.56 3.84
C THR A 148 -12.89 1.34 2.99
N LEU A 149 -12.04 1.05 1.99
CA LEU A 149 -12.17 -0.14 1.14
C LEU A 149 -12.03 -1.44 1.94
N THR A 150 -11.06 -1.48 2.88
CA THR A 150 -10.82 -2.63 3.77
C THR A 150 -12.02 -2.91 4.67
N ASP A 151 -12.57 -1.86 5.30
CA ASP A 151 -13.73 -1.98 6.19
C ASP A 151 -14.97 -2.44 5.43
N LYS A 152 -15.19 -1.92 4.21
CA LYS A 152 -16.29 -2.38 3.35
C LYS A 152 -16.13 -3.84 2.96
N ASN A 153 -14.93 -4.27 2.54
CA ASN A 153 -14.63 -5.67 2.23
C ASN A 153 -14.89 -6.58 3.45
N ARG A 154 -14.45 -6.19 4.65
CA ARG A 154 -14.70 -6.93 5.90
C ARG A 154 -16.19 -7.09 6.17
N ARG A 155 -16.97 -6.01 6.03
CA ARG A 155 -18.43 -6.03 6.24
C ARG A 155 -19.13 -6.93 5.22
N LEU A 156 -18.75 -6.84 3.95
CA LEU A 156 -19.30 -7.67 2.88
C LEU A 156 -19.01 -9.16 3.09
N ARG A 157 -17.78 -9.51 3.47
CA ARG A 157 -17.41 -10.88 3.84
C ARG A 157 -18.22 -11.41 5.02
N LYS A 158 -18.47 -10.57 6.04
CA LYS A 158 -19.33 -10.93 7.18
C LYS A 158 -20.75 -11.25 6.70
N TRP A 159 -21.35 -10.38 5.91
CA TRP A 159 -22.69 -10.58 5.35
C TRP A 159 -22.78 -11.83 4.46
N HIS A 160 -21.75 -12.08 3.65
CA HIS A 160 -21.68 -13.29 2.82
C HIS A 160 -21.75 -14.57 3.67
N ARG A 161 -20.94 -14.64 4.74
CA ARG A 161 -20.94 -15.79 5.67
C ARG A 161 -22.30 -15.93 6.35
N THR A 162 -22.83 -14.85 6.92
CA THR A 162 -24.14 -14.88 7.58
C THR A 162 -25.26 -15.34 6.65
N LEU A 163 -25.25 -14.90 5.39
CA LEU A 163 -26.22 -15.37 4.40
C LEU A 163 -26.04 -16.85 4.08
N ALA A 164 -24.81 -17.29 3.85
CA ALA A 164 -24.49 -18.69 3.60
C ALA A 164 -24.97 -19.58 4.76
N ASP A 165 -24.67 -19.21 6.01
CA ASP A 165 -25.08 -19.94 7.20
C ASP A 165 -26.61 -20.05 7.31
N LYS A 166 -27.33 -18.95 7.05
CA LYS A 166 -28.81 -18.95 7.06
C LYS A 166 -29.38 -19.86 5.96
N VAL A 167 -28.84 -19.77 4.74
CA VAL A 167 -29.30 -20.60 3.62
C VAL A 167 -29.05 -22.07 3.93
N SER A 168 -27.86 -22.43 4.41
CA SER A 168 -27.54 -23.81 4.83
C SER A 168 -28.47 -24.31 5.95
N ALA A 169 -28.81 -23.47 6.93
CA ALA A 169 -29.76 -23.82 7.97
C ALA A 169 -31.17 -24.06 7.41
N LEU A 170 -31.65 -23.22 6.50
CA LEU A 170 -32.95 -23.38 5.84
C LEU A 170 -33.03 -24.66 5.01
N PHE A 171 -31.95 -25.05 4.34
CA PHE A 171 -31.88 -26.32 3.59
C PHE A 171 -31.98 -27.56 4.50
N ALA A 172 -31.58 -27.45 5.76
CA ALA A 172 -31.66 -28.55 6.73
C ALA A 172 -33.01 -28.63 7.46
N MET A 173 -33.91 -27.66 7.26
CA MET A 173 -35.21 -27.62 7.95
C MET A 173 -36.28 -28.46 7.25
N ASP A 174 -37.08 -29.16 8.05
CA ASP A 174 -38.27 -29.86 7.58
C ASP A 174 -39.45 -28.86 7.47
N LEU A 175 -39.86 -28.55 6.24
CA LEU A 175 -40.94 -27.60 5.96
C LEU A 175 -42.31 -28.05 6.49
N VAL A 176 -42.55 -29.35 6.67
CA VAL A 176 -43.85 -29.85 7.16
C VAL A 176 -44.01 -29.52 8.64
N ARG A 177 -42.93 -29.68 9.42
CA ARG A 177 -42.94 -29.48 10.87
C ARG A 177 -42.53 -28.09 11.31
N GLN A 178 -41.70 -27.40 10.52
CA GLN A 178 -41.01 -26.17 10.94
C GLN A 178 -41.31 -24.96 10.03
N LYS A 179 -42.47 -24.94 9.36
CA LYS A 179 -42.89 -23.86 8.45
C LYS A 179 -42.75 -22.45 9.03
N GLU A 180 -43.12 -22.24 10.30
CA GLU A 180 -43.04 -20.92 10.97
C GLU A 180 -41.62 -20.54 11.41
N ALA A 181 -40.70 -21.50 11.50
CA ALA A 181 -39.28 -21.22 11.72
C ALA A 181 -38.56 -20.90 10.40
N TRP A 182 -38.95 -21.56 9.29
CA TRP A 182 -38.42 -21.30 7.95
C TRP A 182 -38.74 -19.88 7.44
N LYS A 183 -39.91 -19.33 7.81
CA LYS A 183 -40.32 -17.96 7.45
C LYS A 183 -39.55 -16.85 8.19
N ARG A 184 -38.88 -17.16 9.31
CA ARG A 184 -38.19 -16.19 10.17
C ARG A 184 -36.72 -16.04 9.78
#